data_AF-A0A7J3M3L9-F1
#
_entry.id   AF-A0A7J3M3L9-F1
#
_cell.length_a   1.000
_cell.length_b   1.000
_cell.length_c   1.000
_cell.angle_alpha   90.00
_cell.angle_beta   90.00
_cell.angle_gamma   90.00
#
_symmetry.space_group_name_H-M   'P 1'
#
loop_
_entity.id
_entity.type
_entity.pdbx_description
1 polymer ?
#
loop_
_entity_poly.entity_id
_entity_poly.type
_entity_poly.pdbx_seq_one_letter_code
_entity_poly.pdbx_strand_id
1 'polypeptide(L)'
;MTLRIEDFEEWLRNRGYDRMMGEQNLKAFLSLGFAPLLFSNSNLLISFLLSHFAVGGEREKMRFEIAKRIRSISASREEIKIELND
;
A
#
# COMPACT_ATOMS: atom_id res chain seq x y z
N MET A 1 8.64 3.77 -8.41
CA MET A 1 7.51 2.83 -8.46
C MET A 1 6.22 3.61 -8.36
N THR A 2 5.26 3.38 -9.25
CA THR A 2 3.93 3.98 -9.21
C THR A 2 2.91 2.86 -9.11
N LEU A 3 1.98 2.97 -8.17
CA LEU A 3 0.91 2.01 -7.94
C LEU A 3 -0.43 2.76 -7.93
N ARG A 4 -1.45 2.14 -8.51
CA ARG A 4 -2.79 2.72 -8.62
C ARG A 4 -3.76 2.04 -7.67
N ILE A 5 -4.87 2.71 -7.37
CA ILE A 5 -5.85 2.20 -6.40
C ILE A 5 -6.44 0.86 -6.86
N GLU A 6 -6.52 0.63 -8.17
CA GLU A 6 -6.97 -0.63 -8.76
C GLU A 6 -5.99 -1.77 -8.46
N ASP A 7 -4.67 -1.50 -8.48
CA ASP A 7 -3.65 -2.49 -8.12
C ASP A 7 -3.80 -2.90 -6.65
N PHE A 8 -4.13 -1.93 -5.79
CA PHE A 8 -4.39 -2.17 -4.38
C PHE A 8 -5.71 -2.92 -4.15
N GLU A 9 -6.76 -2.57 -4.89
CA GLU A 9 -8.04 -3.30 -4.88
C GLU A 9 -7.85 -4.76 -5.28
N GLU A 10 -7.18 -5.01 -6.41
CA GLU A 10 -6.90 -6.36 -6.89
C GLU A 10 -6.09 -7.15 -5.84
N TRP A 11 -5.08 -6.53 -5.25
CA TRP A 11 -4.28 -7.15 -4.19
C TRP A 11 -5.11 -7.53 -2.95
N LEU A 12 -6.08 -6.70 -2.57
CA LEU A 12 -7.00 -6.98 -1.45
C LEU A 12 -7.97 -8.12 -1.79
N ARG A 13 -8.58 -8.08 -2.98
CA ARG A 13 -9.51 -9.11 -3.46
C ARG A 13 -8.86 -10.48 -3.60
N ASN A 14 -7.65 -10.52 -4.14
CA ASN A 14 -6.87 -11.77 -4.24
C ASN A 14 -6.55 -12.39 -2.87
N ARG A 15 -6.69 -11.63 -1.78
CA ARG A 15 -6.51 -12.09 -0.39
C ARG A 15 -7.84 -12.30 0.35
N GLY A 16 -8.97 -12.15 -0.34
CA GLY A 16 -10.31 -12.39 0.21
C GLY A 16 -10.85 -11.28 1.10
N TYR A 17 -10.26 -10.07 1.08
CA TYR A 17 -10.74 -8.96 1.90
C TYR A 17 -12.16 -8.55 1.53
N ASP A 18 -12.54 -8.62 0.25
CA ASP A 18 -13.90 -8.44 -0.23
C ASP A 18 -14.93 -9.33 0.50
N ARG A 19 -14.56 -10.60 0.72
CA ARG A 19 -15.41 -11.57 1.42
C ARG A 19 -15.40 -11.35 2.93
N MET A 20 -14.24 -11.01 3.51
CA MET A 20 -14.09 -10.82 4.95
C MET A 20 -14.77 -9.56 5.48
N MET A 21 -14.65 -8.45 4.76
CA MET A 21 -15.21 -7.16 5.18
C MET A 21 -16.56 -6.85 4.54
N GLY A 22 -16.89 -7.51 3.42
CA GLY A 22 -18.06 -7.24 2.60
C GLY A 22 -17.77 -6.20 1.51
N GLU A 23 -18.36 -6.41 0.33
CA GLU A 23 -18.12 -5.63 -0.89
C GLU A 23 -18.30 -4.11 -0.68
N GLN A 24 -19.34 -3.71 0.03
CA GLN A 24 -19.62 -2.29 0.28
C GLN A 24 -18.58 -1.64 1.19
N ASN A 25 -18.10 -2.37 2.20
CA ASN A 25 -17.07 -1.89 3.11
C ASN A 25 -15.70 -1.82 2.41
N LEU A 26 -15.39 -2.76 1.53
CA LEU A 26 -14.19 -2.70 0.70
C LEU A 26 -14.21 -1.45 -0.20
N LYS A 27 -15.34 -1.19 -0.89
CA LYS A 27 -15.50 0.01 -1.71
C LYS A 27 -15.37 1.29 -0.90
N ALA A 28 -15.99 1.36 0.28
CA ALA A 28 -15.87 2.51 1.16
C ALA A 28 -14.42 2.73 1.62
N PHE A 29 -13.71 1.66 1.99
CA PHE A 29 -12.31 1.71 2.36
C PHE A 29 -11.42 2.21 1.20
N LEU A 30 -11.61 1.68 -0.01
CA LEU A 30 -10.87 2.11 -1.21
C LEU A 30 -11.20 3.55 -1.61
N SER A 31 -12.44 4.00 -1.38
CA SER A 31 -12.86 5.36 -1.71
C SER A 31 -12.13 6.46 -0.93
N LEU A 32 -11.50 6.11 0.20
CA LEU A 32 -10.60 7.00 0.94
C LEU A 32 -9.40 7.43 0.07
N GLY A 33 -8.92 6.54 -0.80
CA GLY A 33 -7.74 6.76 -1.63
C GLY A 33 -6.42 6.68 -0.86
N PHE A 34 -5.30 6.75 -1.58
CA PHE A 34 -3.99 6.51 -0.97
C PHE A 34 -3.53 7.59 0.01
N ALA A 35 -3.81 8.87 -0.24
CA ALA A 35 -3.35 9.94 0.62
C ALA A 35 -3.84 9.78 2.08
N PRO A 36 -5.16 9.65 2.37
CA PRO A 36 -5.62 9.38 3.72
C PRO A 36 -5.09 8.07 4.30
N LEU A 37 -5.02 7.01 3.49
CA LEU A 37 -4.50 5.70 3.92
C LEU A 37 -3.01 5.76 4.30
N LEU A 38 -2.22 6.60 3.63
CA LEU A 38 -0.81 6.81 3.92
C LEU A 38 -0.64 7.61 5.22
N PHE A 39 -1.35 8.74 5.37
CA PHE A 39 -1.28 9.56 6.59
C PHE A 39 -1.78 8.85 7.84
N SER A 40 -2.74 7.94 7.69
CA SER A 40 -3.24 7.10 8.79
C SER A 40 -2.38 5.86 9.07
N ASN A 41 -1.25 5.69 8.39
CA ASN A 41 -0.38 4.51 8.50
C ASN A 41 -1.16 3.19 8.33
N SER A 42 -2.06 3.14 7.34
CA SER A 42 -2.87 1.95 7.08
C SER A 42 -2.02 0.69 6.96
N ASN A 43 -2.27 -0.27 7.85
CA ASN A 43 -1.54 -1.54 7.85
C ASN A 43 -1.68 -2.30 6.52
N LEU A 44 -2.85 -2.22 5.88
CA LEU A 44 -3.10 -2.84 4.58
C LEU A 44 -2.28 -2.19 3.48
N LEU A 45 -2.27 -0.84 3.42
CA LEU A 45 -1.47 -0.11 2.45
C LEU A 45 0.02 -0.40 2.64
N ILE A 46 0.53 -0.34 3.87
CA ILE A 46 1.95 -0.63 4.14
C ILE A 46 2.29 -2.07 3.72
N SER A 47 1.42 -3.03 3.98
CA SER A 47 1.62 -4.43 3.55
C SER A 47 1.68 -4.58 2.04
N PHE A 48 0.78 -3.88 1.34
CA PHE A 48 0.75 -3.82 -0.12
C PHE A 48 2.06 -3.25 -0.68
N LEU A 49 2.52 -2.10 -0.18
CA LEU A 49 3.78 -1.50 -0.61
C LEU A 49 4.98 -2.42 -0.36
N LEU A 50 5.08 -3.01 0.83
CA LEU A 50 6.15 -3.94 1.17
C LEU A 50 6.17 -5.17 0.26
N SER A 51 5.01 -5.67 -0.16
CA SER A 51 4.94 -6.81 -1.08
C SER A 51 5.51 -6.52 -2.47
N HIS A 52 5.56 -5.24 -2.88
CA HIS A 52 6.14 -4.82 -4.16
C HIS A 52 7.66 -4.61 -4.11
N PHE A 53 8.24 -4.45 -2.92
CA PHE A 53 9.69 -4.30 -2.78
C PHE A 53 10.45 -5.63 -2.80
N ALA A 54 9.77 -6.77 -2.98
CA ALA A 54 10.35 -8.11 -3.12
C ALA A 54 11.41 -8.46 -2.04
N VAL A 55 11.20 -8.01 -0.81
CA VAL A 55 12.15 -8.26 0.28
C VAL A 55 11.63 -9.40 1.14
N GLY A 56 12.42 -10.46 1.30
CA GLY A 56 12.18 -11.52 2.29
C GLY A 56 12.79 -11.16 3.64
N GLY A 57 12.10 -11.46 4.75
CA GLY A 57 12.64 -11.29 6.11
C GLY A 57 11.64 -10.81 7.16
N GLU A 58 12.13 -10.45 8.35
CA GLU A 58 11.34 -9.86 9.42
C GLU A 58 10.81 -8.48 9.02
N ARG A 59 9.48 -8.32 9.10
CA ARG A 59 8.72 -7.17 8.59
C ARG A 59 9.25 -5.82 9.07
N GLU A 60 9.74 -5.75 10.30
CA GLU A 60 10.19 -4.50 10.94
C GLU A 60 11.57 -4.07 10.46
N LYS A 61 12.53 -4.99 10.38
CA LYS A 61 13.84 -4.74 9.75
C LYS A 61 13.68 -4.35 8.28
N MET A 62 12.76 -5.00 7.57
CA MET A 62 12.45 -4.67 6.18
C MET A 62 11.93 -3.24 6.01
N ARG A 63 11.00 -2.81 6.86
CA ARG A 63 10.48 -1.42 6.82
C ARG A 63 11.63 -0.42 6.96
N PHE A 64 12.54 -0.67 7.88
CA PHE A 64 13.68 0.21 8.11
C PHE A 64 14.65 0.24 6.91
N GLU A 65 15.00 -0.92 6.35
CA GLU A 65 15.89 -0.99 5.19
C GLU A 65 15.28 -0.38 3.92
N ILE A 66 13.98 -0.57 3.70
CA ILE A 66 13.28 0.08 2.59
C ILE A 66 13.23 1.58 2.82
N ALA A 67 12.92 2.05 4.03
CA ALA A 67 12.84 3.48 4.34
C ALA A 67 14.16 4.22 4.05
N LYS A 68 15.32 3.61 4.33
CA LYS A 68 16.64 4.19 3.99
C LYS A 68 16.84 4.41 2.49
N ARG A 69 16.19 3.59 1.67
CA ARG A 69 16.29 3.64 0.21
C ARG A 69 15.24 4.57 -0.41
N ILE A 70 14.25 5.02 0.34
CA ILE A 70 13.21 5.91 -0.19
C ILE A 70 13.74 7.35 -0.21
N ARG A 71 13.69 7.95 -1.40
CA ARG A 71 13.94 9.37 -1.62
C ARG A 71 12.70 10.21 -1.35
N SER A 72 11.55 9.78 -1.89
CA SER A 72 10.28 10.50 -1.73
C SER A 72 9.10 9.53 -1.80
N ILE A 73 8.03 9.88 -1.08
CA ILE A 73 6.71 9.25 -1.22
C ILE A 73 5.72 10.37 -1.51
N SER A 74 4.93 10.21 -2.57
CA SER A 74 3.80 11.08 -2.87
C SER A 74 2.56 10.24 -3.08
N ALA A 75 1.43 10.69 -2.55
CA ALA A 75 0.16 10.00 -2.66
C ALA A 75 -0.93 11.00 -3.02
N SER A 76 -1.77 10.61 -3.98
CA SER A 76 -3.03 11.25 -4.30
C SER A 76 -4.18 10.34 -3.85
N ARG A 77 -5.39 10.61 -4.32
CA ARG A 77 -6.50 9.67 -4.12
C ARG A 77 -6.26 8.36 -4.87
N GLU A 78 -5.84 8.45 -6.13
CA GLU A 78 -5.82 7.32 -7.07
C GLU A 78 -4.43 6.67 -7.20
N GLU A 79 -3.35 7.41 -6.88
CA GLU A 79 -1.99 6.94 -7.14
C GLU A 79 -1.06 7.15 -5.93
N ILE A 80 -0.14 6.22 -5.75
CA ILE A 80 1.01 6.37 -4.85
C ILE A 80 2.30 6.16 -5.62
N LYS A 81 3.21 7.12 -5.52
CA LYS A 81 4.53 7.10 -6.16
C LYS A 81 5.61 7.09 -5.09
N ILE A 82 6.49 6.10 -5.19
CA ILE A 82 7.67 5.95 -4.35
C ILE A 82 8.91 6.06 -5.22
N GLU A 83 9.75 7.04 -4.93
CA GLU A 83 11.05 7.23 -5.57
C GLU A 83 12.13 6.71 -4.62
N LEU A 84 13.09 5.96 -5.16
CA LEU A 84 14.21 5.44 -4.40
C LEU A 84 15.44 6.33 -4.62
N ASN A 85 16.39 6.29 -3.68
CA ASN A 85 17.74 6.79 -3.86
C ASN A 85 18.43 5.93 -4.92
N ASP A 86 19.23 6.57 -5.78
CA ASP A 86 20.06 5.90 -6.78
C ASP A 86 21.13 5.00 -6.11
#